data_AF-A0A353DGM8-F1
#
_entry.id   AF-A0A353DGM8-F1
#
_cell.length_a   1.000
_cell.length_b   1.000
_cell.length_c   1.000
_cell.angle_alpha   90.00
_cell.angle_beta   90.00
_cell.angle_gamma   90.00
#
_symmetry.space_group_name_H-M   'P 1'
#
loop_
_entity.id
_entity.type
_entity.pdbx_description
1 polymer ?
#
loop_
_entity_poly.entity_id
_entity_poly.type
_entity_poly.pdbx_seq_one_letter_code
_entity_poly.pdbx_strand_id
1 'polypeptide(L)'
;MGYGRGENYNQPGNLGTTPSPSERKAKIAAEERGDFFYGRRYYVKKTRFWGYLRKPGQSAKKARLVIFNEAIKRNPDRLPEVGAPKLYGFDQNYEYKIYGRYTGRTLYEPNSNQFLPEFLLTNYQLLDQNPGWLFSPNDFYSPVRLTLLP
;
A
#
# COMPACT_ATOMS: atom_id res chain seq x y z
N MET A 1 -19.69 31.04 -18.77
CA MET A 1 -18.54 30.32 -19.36
C MET A 1 -17.30 30.73 -18.60
N GLY A 2 -16.58 29.77 -18.02
CA GLY A 2 -15.37 30.00 -17.22
C GLY A 2 -15.32 29.09 -15.99
N TYR A 3 -14.95 27.82 -16.23
CA TYR A 3 -14.90 26.75 -15.24
C TYR A 3 -13.92 27.06 -14.10
N GLY A 4 -14.44 27.05 -12.86
CA GLY A 4 -13.63 26.97 -11.65
C GLY A 4 -13.76 25.59 -11.00
N ARG A 5 -12.60 25.06 -10.56
CA ARG A 5 -12.36 23.97 -9.59
C ARG A 5 -12.28 22.51 -10.08
N GLY A 6 -11.28 21.82 -9.51
CA GLY A 6 -10.94 20.39 -9.65
C GLY A 6 -9.87 20.23 -10.73
N GLU A 7 -8.65 19.75 -10.49
CA GLU A 7 -8.29 18.49 -9.83
C GLU A 7 -6.82 18.56 -9.35
N ASN A 8 -6.56 18.42 -8.05
CA ASN A 8 -5.20 18.29 -7.50
C ASN A 8 -5.06 17.01 -6.64
N TYR A 9 -5.67 15.91 -7.09
CA TYR A 9 -5.53 14.60 -6.46
C TYR A 9 -5.18 13.57 -7.52
N ASN A 10 -3.87 13.35 -7.76
CA ASN A 10 -3.21 12.26 -8.51
C ASN A 10 -2.08 12.74 -9.42
N GLN A 11 -1.19 13.61 -8.94
CA GLN A 11 0.05 13.82 -9.69
C GLN A 11 1.04 12.69 -9.34
N PRO A 12 1.57 11.96 -10.35
CA PRO A 12 2.68 11.06 -10.11
C PRO A 12 3.87 11.87 -9.57
N GLY A 13 4.65 11.29 -8.68
CA GLY A 13 5.68 12.04 -7.98
C GLY A 13 6.61 11.14 -7.19
N ASN A 14 7.78 11.69 -6.85
CA ASN A 14 8.67 11.06 -5.91
C ASN A 14 7.96 10.95 -4.56
N LEU A 15 8.00 9.78 -3.91
CA LEU A 15 7.44 9.56 -2.56
C LEU A 15 8.24 10.23 -1.44
N GLY A 16 9.19 11.09 -1.79
CA GLY A 16 10.06 11.84 -0.90
C GLY A 16 11.42 11.17 -0.73
N THR A 17 12.38 11.94 -0.24
CA THR A 17 13.75 11.47 0.04
C THR A 17 13.93 11.02 1.49
N THR A 18 12.94 11.26 2.35
CA THR A 18 12.96 10.91 3.76
C THR A 18 12.15 9.65 4.04
N PRO A 19 12.48 8.89 5.11
CA PRO A 19 13.73 8.98 5.88
C PRO A 19 14.95 8.59 5.05
N SER A 20 16.16 8.90 5.47
CA SER A 20 17.37 8.41 4.78
C SER A 20 17.41 6.86 4.78
N PRO A 21 18.13 6.22 3.85
CA PRO A 21 18.24 4.76 3.80
C PRO A 21 18.75 4.13 5.12
N SER A 22 19.68 4.78 5.82
CA SER A 22 20.20 4.32 7.11
C SER A 22 19.15 4.43 8.22
N GLU A 23 18.44 5.55 8.30
CA GLU A 23 17.33 5.73 9.24
C GLU A 23 16.20 4.75 8.98
N ARG A 24 15.84 4.49 7.70
CA ARG A 24 14.84 3.47 7.37
C ARG A 24 15.30 2.09 7.86
N LYS A 25 16.56 1.72 7.60
CA LYS A 25 17.11 0.44 8.06
C LYS A 25 17.07 0.33 9.58
N ALA A 26 17.40 1.40 10.30
CA ALA A 26 17.34 1.44 11.76
C ALA A 26 15.89 1.32 12.28
N LYS A 27 14.94 2.05 11.68
CA LYS A 27 13.51 1.93 12.00
C LYS A 27 13.01 0.51 11.80
N ILE A 28 13.32 -0.12 10.66
CA ILE A 28 12.96 -1.51 10.36
C ILE A 28 13.56 -2.47 11.40
N ALA A 29 14.82 -2.28 11.79
CA ALA A 29 15.46 -3.11 12.80
C ALA A 29 14.77 -3.01 14.16
N ALA A 30 14.32 -1.80 14.54
CA ALA A 30 13.65 -1.49 15.79
C ALA A 30 12.14 -1.83 15.82
N GLU A 31 11.59 -2.37 14.73
CA GLU A 31 10.18 -2.76 14.68
C GLU A 31 9.83 -3.79 15.75
N GLU A 32 8.65 -3.59 16.35
CA GLU A 32 8.02 -4.58 17.21
C GLU A 32 7.83 -5.88 16.43
N ARG A 33 8.21 -6.99 17.06
CA ARG A 33 8.05 -8.33 16.49
C ARG A 33 6.75 -8.95 16.95
N GLY A 34 6.12 -9.74 16.09
CA GLY A 34 4.87 -10.42 16.41
C GLY A 34 4.23 -11.06 15.21
N ASP A 35 3.03 -11.61 15.43
CA ASP A 35 2.22 -12.25 14.39
C ASP A 35 1.35 -11.23 13.65
N PHE A 36 2.02 -10.35 12.91
CA PHE A 36 1.42 -9.36 12.03
C PHE A 36 2.38 -9.00 10.90
N PHE A 37 1.92 -8.16 9.99
CA PHE A 37 2.68 -7.64 8.86
C PHE A 37 2.70 -6.12 8.92
N TYR A 38 3.81 -5.52 8.50
CA TYR A 38 3.83 -4.11 8.14
C TYR A 38 3.31 -4.00 6.70
N GLY A 39 2.23 -3.25 6.54
CA GLY A 39 1.55 -3.02 5.29
C GLY A 39 1.72 -1.58 4.81
N ARG A 40 2.07 -1.41 3.54
CA ARG A 40 2.11 -0.10 2.88
C ARG A 40 1.08 -0.08 1.77
N ARG A 41 0.10 0.82 1.87
CA ARG A 41 -0.90 0.99 0.82
C ARG A 41 -0.21 1.39 -0.48
N TYR A 42 -0.54 0.68 -1.55
CA TYR A 42 -0.15 1.08 -2.89
C TYR A 42 -1.34 1.00 -3.84
N TYR A 43 -1.87 2.16 -4.17
CA TYR A 43 -3.05 2.37 -4.97
C TYR A 43 -2.66 2.63 -6.43
N VAL A 44 -3.20 1.81 -7.31
CA VAL A 44 -3.19 2.09 -8.74
C VAL A 44 -4.63 1.97 -9.20
N LYS A 45 -5.11 2.95 -9.97
CA LYS A 45 -6.48 2.99 -10.45
C LYS A 45 -6.80 1.70 -11.21
N LYS A 46 -8.02 1.20 -11.00
CA LYS A 46 -8.59 -0.01 -11.63
C LYS A 46 -7.94 -1.34 -11.23
N THR A 47 -6.86 -1.37 -10.44
CA THR A 47 -6.28 -2.64 -9.97
C THR A 47 -7.04 -3.20 -8.76
N ARG A 48 -6.89 -4.52 -8.51
CA ARG A 48 -7.54 -5.21 -7.38
C ARG A 48 -6.60 -5.53 -6.21
N PHE A 49 -5.30 -5.29 -6.37
CA PHE A 49 -4.36 -5.41 -5.26
C PHE A 49 -4.52 -4.24 -4.28
N TRP A 50 -4.15 -4.50 -3.03
CA TRP A 50 -4.18 -3.47 -1.98
C TRP A 50 -2.81 -2.81 -1.77
N GLY A 51 -1.73 -3.59 -1.72
CA GLY A 51 -0.43 -3.02 -1.41
C GLY A 51 0.58 -4.04 -0.96
N TYR A 52 1.64 -3.54 -0.33
CA TYR A 52 2.81 -4.33 0.00
C TYR A 52 2.77 -4.79 1.46
N LEU A 53 2.96 -6.09 1.71
CA LEU A 53 3.10 -6.66 3.05
C LEU A 53 4.47 -7.27 3.26
N ARG A 54 5.08 -7.02 4.43
CA ARG A 54 6.31 -7.69 4.90
C ARG A 54 6.20 -8.07 6.37
N LYS A 55 6.97 -9.08 6.79
CA LYS A 55 7.06 -9.41 8.22
C LYS A 55 7.90 -8.35 8.96
N PRO A 56 7.68 -8.17 10.27
CA PRO A 56 8.48 -7.29 11.11
C PRO A 56 9.98 -7.49 10.97
N GLY A 57 10.68 -6.37 10.79
CA GLY A 57 12.11 -6.22 10.53
C GLY A 57 12.68 -6.93 9.32
N GLN A 58 11.84 -7.38 8.39
CA GLN A 58 12.28 -7.68 7.04
C GLN A 58 12.50 -6.36 6.27
N SER A 59 13.50 -6.36 5.38
CA SER A 59 13.70 -5.26 4.43
C SER A 59 12.42 -5.00 3.62
N ALA A 60 12.16 -3.73 3.29
CA ALA A 60 11.07 -3.34 2.40
C ALA A 60 11.09 -4.10 1.06
N LYS A 61 12.29 -4.45 0.56
CA LYS A 61 12.46 -5.24 -0.68
C LYS A 61 11.97 -6.69 -0.58
N LYS A 62 11.62 -7.18 0.61
CA LYS A 62 10.98 -8.50 0.80
C LYS A 62 9.46 -8.40 0.88
N ALA A 63 8.90 -7.20 0.76
CA ALA A 63 7.46 -7.02 0.76
C ALA A 63 6.84 -7.62 -0.51
N ARG A 64 5.64 -8.17 -0.36
CA ARG A 64 4.89 -8.78 -1.46
C ARG A 64 3.66 -7.95 -1.74
N LEU A 65 3.39 -7.69 -3.02
CA LEU A 65 2.13 -7.08 -3.44
C LEU A 65 1.01 -8.11 -3.25
N VAL A 66 -0.07 -7.74 -2.57
CA VAL A 66 -1.13 -8.69 -2.20
C VAL A 66 -2.52 -8.25 -2.67
N ILE A 67 -3.38 -9.23 -2.89
CA ILE A 67 -4.83 -9.05 -2.95
C ILE A 67 -5.40 -9.49 -1.61
N PHE A 68 -6.19 -8.63 -0.97
CA PHE A 68 -6.87 -9.01 0.25
C PHE A 68 -8.09 -9.87 -0.05
N ASN A 69 -8.21 -10.96 0.69
CA ASN A 69 -9.45 -11.66 0.91
C ASN A 69 -10.15 -11.02 2.11
N GLU A 70 -11.32 -10.46 1.86
CA GLU A 70 -12.09 -9.65 2.80
C GLU A 70 -13.30 -10.38 3.37
N ALA A 71 -13.27 -11.72 3.37
CA ALA A 71 -14.33 -12.55 3.93
C ALA A 71 -14.57 -12.29 5.43
N ILE A 72 -13.54 -11.84 6.17
CA ILE A 72 -13.62 -11.54 7.60
C ILE A 72 -13.65 -10.03 7.85
N LYS A 73 -12.74 -9.28 7.22
CA LYS A 73 -12.66 -7.82 7.38
C LYS A 73 -12.41 -7.14 6.04
N ARG A 74 -13.13 -6.05 5.79
CA ARG A 74 -12.91 -5.16 4.64
C ARG A 74 -11.62 -4.37 4.80
N ASN A 75 -10.92 -4.10 3.70
CA ASN A 75 -9.68 -3.33 3.68
C ASN A 75 -9.88 -1.88 4.16
N PRO A 76 -8.81 -1.19 4.63
CA PRO A 76 -8.91 0.13 5.27
C PRO A 76 -9.59 1.20 4.42
N ASP A 77 -9.47 1.09 3.10
CA ASP A 77 -9.94 2.07 2.13
C ASP A 77 -11.18 1.64 1.37
N ARG A 78 -11.93 0.64 1.86
CA ARG A 78 -13.20 0.17 1.28
C ARG A 78 -14.29 1.23 1.31
N LEU A 79 -14.15 2.24 0.46
CA LEU A 79 -15.02 3.40 0.30
C LEU A 79 -15.52 3.48 -1.14
N PRO A 80 -16.57 4.29 -1.40
CA PRO A 80 -17.00 4.58 -2.77
C PRO A 80 -15.88 5.18 -3.62
N GLU A 81 -15.87 4.88 -4.91
CA GLU A 81 -14.93 5.48 -5.86
C GLU A 81 -15.31 6.93 -6.22
N VAL A 82 -16.59 7.30 -6.08
CA VAL A 82 -17.12 8.64 -6.38
C VAL A 82 -18.18 9.06 -5.37
N GLY A 83 -18.42 10.37 -5.25
CA GLY A 83 -19.57 10.91 -4.52
C GLY A 83 -19.46 10.88 -2.99
N ALA A 84 -18.29 10.56 -2.42
CA ALA A 84 -18.04 10.62 -0.99
C ALA A 84 -16.96 11.65 -0.63
N PRO A 85 -16.98 12.25 0.58
CA PRO A 85 -15.91 13.14 1.05
C PRO A 85 -14.52 12.49 1.04
N LYS A 86 -14.49 11.15 1.12
CA LYS A 86 -13.30 10.33 1.14
C LYS A 86 -13.51 9.14 0.21
N LEU A 87 -12.62 9.00 -0.77
CA LEU A 87 -12.77 8.04 -1.87
C LEU A 87 -11.87 6.81 -1.67
N TYR A 88 -12.17 5.72 -2.38
CA TYR A 88 -11.29 4.57 -2.50
C TYR A 88 -9.86 4.99 -2.87
N GLY A 89 -8.85 4.43 -2.18
CA GLY A 89 -7.44 4.79 -2.38
C GLY A 89 -7.01 6.14 -1.74
N PHE A 90 -7.83 6.75 -0.88
CA PHE A 90 -7.44 7.98 -0.15
C PHE A 90 -6.16 7.81 0.68
N ASP A 91 -5.89 6.58 1.13
CA ASP A 91 -4.82 6.21 2.06
C ASP A 91 -3.53 5.85 1.32
N GLN A 92 -3.36 6.34 0.09
CA GLN A 92 -2.18 6.06 -0.70
C GLN A 92 -0.90 6.31 0.12
N ASN A 93 -0.05 5.28 0.17
CA ASN A 93 1.21 5.24 0.90
C ASN A 93 1.12 5.20 2.44
N TYR A 94 -0.07 5.13 3.04
CA TYR A 94 -0.20 4.96 4.49
C TYR A 94 0.41 3.63 4.96
N GLU A 95 0.93 3.61 6.18
CA GLU A 95 1.49 2.43 6.83
C GLU A 95 0.54 1.88 7.90
N TYR A 96 0.39 0.56 7.90
CA TYR A 96 -0.49 -0.18 8.79
C TYR A 96 0.23 -1.37 9.43
N LYS A 97 -0.16 -1.74 10.66
CA LYS A 97 -0.08 -3.14 11.09
C LYS A 97 -1.26 -3.88 10.47
N ILE A 98 -0.98 -5.01 9.82
CA ILE A 98 -1.96 -5.87 9.16
C ILE A 98 -1.92 -7.24 9.82
N TYR A 99 -3.09 -7.73 10.23
CA TYR A 99 -3.26 -9.04 10.84
C TYR A 99 -4.01 -9.97 9.89
N GLY A 100 -3.59 -11.22 9.86
CA GLY A 100 -4.15 -12.21 8.96
C GLY A 100 -3.11 -13.22 8.51
N ARG A 101 -3.39 -13.90 7.40
CA ARG A 101 -2.48 -14.91 6.85
C ARG A 101 -2.56 -15.00 5.34
N TYR A 102 -1.47 -15.43 4.72
CA TYR A 102 -1.51 -15.90 3.34
C TYR A 102 -2.32 -17.19 3.25
N THR A 103 -3.21 -17.29 2.27
CA THR A 103 -4.07 -18.48 2.10
C THR A 103 -3.37 -19.60 1.33
N GLY A 104 -2.21 -19.30 0.73
CA GLY A 104 -1.51 -20.19 -0.21
C GLY A 104 -2.03 -20.10 -1.64
N ARG A 105 -3.15 -19.40 -1.88
CA ARG A 105 -3.68 -19.16 -3.22
C ARG A 105 -3.00 -17.98 -3.89
N THR A 106 -3.01 -18.02 -5.21
CA THR A 106 -2.54 -16.95 -6.08
C THR A 106 -3.70 -16.54 -6.99
N LEU A 107 -3.87 -15.23 -7.17
CA LEU A 107 -4.96 -14.64 -7.95
C LEU A 107 -4.37 -13.82 -9.10
N TYR A 108 -5.01 -13.86 -10.25
CA TYR A 108 -4.61 -13.06 -11.39
C TYR A 108 -5.22 -11.65 -11.30
N GLU A 109 -4.39 -10.62 -11.40
CA GLU A 109 -4.81 -9.23 -11.47
C GLU A 109 -4.63 -8.73 -12.92
N PRO A 110 -5.73 -8.58 -13.69
CA PRO A 110 -5.63 -8.33 -15.12
C PRO A 110 -5.11 -6.93 -15.48
N ASN A 111 -5.30 -5.92 -14.63
CA ASN A 111 -4.93 -4.53 -14.99
C ASN A 111 -3.43 -4.27 -14.87
N SER A 112 -2.74 -5.02 -14.00
CA SER A 112 -1.29 -5.02 -13.84
C SER A 112 -0.62 -6.24 -14.49
N ASN A 113 -1.42 -7.20 -14.95
CA ASN A 113 -0.97 -8.48 -15.49
C ASN A 113 -0.05 -9.24 -14.52
N GLN A 114 -0.45 -9.36 -13.25
CA GLN A 114 0.33 -10.01 -12.21
C GLN A 114 -0.41 -11.20 -11.59
N PHE A 115 0.35 -12.21 -11.16
CA PHE A 115 -0.13 -13.28 -10.30
C PHE A 115 0.27 -12.98 -8.86
N LEU A 116 -0.70 -12.61 -8.02
CA LEU A 116 -0.46 -12.08 -6.69
C LEU A 116 -0.97 -13.02 -5.60
N PRO A 117 -0.26 -13.16 -4.48
CA PRO A 117 -0.75 -13.95 -3.35
C PRO A 117 -2.03 -13.35 -2.75
N GLU A 118 -2.95 -14.24 -2.40
CA GLU A 118 -4.14 -13.90 -1.61
C GLU A 118 -3.77 -13.86 -0.12
N PHE A 119 -4.22 -12.80 0.57
CA PHE A 119 -4.03 -12.62 2.00
C PHE A 119 -5.39 -12.43 2.70
N LEU A 120 -5.75 -13.34 3.60
CA LEU A 120 -6.95 -13.22 4.41
C LEU A 120 -6.76 -12.13 5.47
N LEU A 121 -7.46 -11.01 5.33
CA LEU A 121 -7.41 -9.89 6.26
C LEU A 121 -8.34 -10.15 7.46
N THR A 122 -7.79 -10.09 8.67
CA THR A 122 -8.57 -10.26 9.91
C THR A 122 -8.62 -8.98 10.75
N ASN A 123 -7.55 -8.19 10.75
CA ASN A 123 -7.52 -6.90 11.43
C ASN A 123 -6.47 -5.94 10.84
N TYR A 124 -6.53 -4.65 11.19
CA TYR A 124 -5.48 -3.69 10.90
C TYR A 124 -5.49 -2.51 11.87
N GLN A 125 -4.36 -1.83 11.97
CA GLN A 125 -4.16 -0.60 12.73
C GLN A 125 -3.33 0.38 11.91
N LEU A 126 -3.79 1.63 11.77
CA LEU A 126 -3.03 2.70 11.14
C LEU A 126 -1.83 3.07 12.02
N LEU A 127 -0.64 3.18 11.43
CA LEU A 127 0.58 3.58 12.11
C LEU A 127 1.06 4.97 11.70
N ASP A 128 1.15 5.21 10.39
CA ASP A 128 1.73 6.43 9.84
C ASP A 128 1.02 6.80 8.53
N GLN A 129 0.69 8.09 8.39
CA GLN A 129 0.08 8.62 7.18
C GLN A 129 1.13 9.16 6.19
N ASN A 130 2.37 9.40 6.65
CA ASN A 130 3.46 9.98 5.87
C ASN A 130 4.80 9.23 6.07
N PRO A 131 4.85 7.91 5.81
CA PRO A 131 6.06 7.11 6.07
C PRO A 131 7.22 7.34 5.08
N GLY A 132 7.03 8.17 4.05
CA GLY A 132 8.01 8.49 3.00
C GLY A 132 8.04 7.45 1.88
N TRP A 133 9.19 7.26 1.23
CA TRP A 133 9.34 6.28 0.14
C TRP A 133 9.09 4.83 0.57
N LEU A 134 8.85 3.91 -0.37
CA LEU A 134 8.45 2.53 -0.07
C LEU A 134 9.66 1.57 -0.11
N PHE A 135 10.42 1.57 -1.21
CA PHE A 135 11.62 0.76 -1.44
C PHE A 135 12.91 1.58 -1.50
N SER A 136 12.87 2.78 -2.09
CA SER A 136 14.04 3.65 -2.23
C SER A 136 13.68 5.15 -2.32
N PRO A 137 14.61 6.08 -1.99
CA PRO A 137 14.41 7.52 -2.22
C PRO A 137 14.15 7.94 -3.68
N ASN A 138 14.38 7.04 -4.63
CA ASN A 138 14.14 7.26 -6.07
C ASN A 138 12.77 6.70 -6.52
N ASP A 139 11.95 6.24 -5.58
CA ASP A 139 10.63 5.70 -5.86
C ASP A 139 9.75 6.73 -6.56
N PHE A 140 9.30 6.37 -7.77
CA PHE A 140 8.38 7.17 -8.54
C PHE A 140 7.00 6.52 -8.54
N TYR A 141 6.03 7.16 -7.91
CA TYR A 141 4.66 6.69 -7.87
C TYR A 141 3.89 7.11 -9.11
N SER A 142 3.14 6.17 -9.71
CA SER A 142 2.11 6.47 -10.70
C SER A 142 0.75 5.95 -10.24
N PRO A 143 -0.32 6.78 -10.26
CA PRO A 143 -1.67 6.35 -9.91
C PRO A 143 -2.34 5.50 -10.99
N VAL A 144 -1.70 5.34 -12.15
CA VAL A 144 -2.28 4.63 -13.32
C VAL A 144 -1.39 3.49 -13.81
N ARG A 145 -0.19 3.32 -13.25
CA ARG A 145 0.76 2.28 -13.64
C ARG A 145 1.43 1.68 -12.41
N LEU A 146 1.70 0.39 -12.50
CA LEU A 146 2.58 -0.32 -11.57
C LEU A 146 4.03 0.11 -11.84
N THR A 147 4.59 0.96 -10.97
CA THR A 147 5.95 1.52 -11.10
C THR A 147 6.86 1.14 -9.93
N LEU A 148 6.28 0.83 -8.77
CA LEU A 148 7.02 0.49 -7.57
C LEU A 148 7.07 -1.02 -7.45
N LEU A 149 8.24 -1.62 -7.73
CA LEU A 149 8.53 -3.03 -7.52
C LEU A 149 9.77 -3.16 -6.63
N PRO A 150 9.80 -4.10 -5.67
CA PRO A 150 10.89 -4.26 -4.70
C PRO A 150 12.25 -4.68 -5.29
#